data_AF-A0AAD9IPM5-F1
#
_entry.id   AF-A0AAD9IPM5-F1
#
_cell.length_a   1.000
_cell.length_b   1.000
_cell.length_c   1.000
_cell.angle_alpha   90.00
_cell.angle_beta   90.00
_cell.angle_gamma   90.00
#
_symmetry.space_group_name_H-M   'P 1'
#
loop_
_entity.id
_entity.type
_entity.pdbx_description
1 polymer ?
#
loop_
_entity_poly.entity_id
_entity_poly.type
_entity_poly.pdbx_seq_one_letter_code
_entity_poly.pdbx_strand_id
1 'polypeptide(L)'
;MDQYLNFKSHHPLTHKRSVVHTLTYREQQYVTTAEDRKSELAHVHNALRANGYPEWALAPPPSSAKRPPSTNNNPQRPMLGLPYVAGLSEQLGRLYKSHNIDIYHNPANTLRSMVVHHKEKTPKEHRCGTIYNITCDIDSSHTYIENSQPEIQRT
;
A
#
# COMPACT_ATOMS: atom_id res chain seq x y z
N MET A 1 -13.89 -19.28 5.42
CA MET A 1 -12.90 -18.77 6.39
C MET A 1 -12.59 -17.34 6.00
N ASP A 2 -12.75 -16.40 6.94
CA ASP A 2 -12.53 -14.98 6.68
C ASP A 2 -11.03 -14.68 6.59
N GLN A 3 -10.62 -14.09 5.48
CA GLN A 3 -9.24 -13.76 5.20
C GLN A 3 -9.01 -12.26 5.35
N TYR A 4 -8.18 -11.90 6.33
CA TYR A 4 -7.77 -10.53 6.61
C TYR A 4 -6.26 -10.38 6.39
N LEU A 5 -5.74 -9.19 6.68
CA LEU A 5 -4.31 -8.93 6.64
C LEU A 5 -3.58 -9.85 7.63
N ASN A 6 -2.81 -10.82 7.14
CA ASN A 6 -2.10 -11.75 8.02
C ASN A 6 -1.12 -11.00 8.94
N PHE A 7 -1.06 -11.32 10.23
CA PHE A 7 -0.18 -10.61 11.17
C PHE A 7 1.32 -10.78 10.88
N LYS A 8 1.73 -11.89 10.25
CA LYS A 8 3.13 -12.16 9.87
C LYS A 8 3.57 -11.48 8.56
N SER A 9 2.65 -10.82 7.87
CA SER A 9 2.94 -10.11 6.63
C SER A 9 3.87 -8.90 6.82
N HIS A 10 4.53 -8.46 5.75
CA HIS A 10 5.40 -7.28 5.75
C HIS A 10 4.59 -5.99 5.62
N HIS A 11 3.84 -5.67 6.66
CA HIS A 11 3.12 -4.41 6.78
C HIS A 11 3.38 -3.73 8.14
N PRO A 12 3.35 -2.38 8.18
CA PRO A 12 3.47 -1.63 9.41
C PRO A 12 2.48 -2.10 10.47
N LEU A 13 2.89 -2.03 11.74
CA LEU A 13 2.01 -2.38 12.86
C LEU A 13 0.74 -1.52 12.89
N THR A 14 0.83 -0.25 12.46
CA THR A 14 -0.32 0.67 12.37
C THR A 14 -1.42 0.12 11.47
N HIS A 15 -1.08 -0.44 10.31
CA HIS A 15 -2.04 -1.04 9.39
C HIS A 15 -2.66 -2.30 9.98
N LYS A 16 -1.85 -3.16 10.61
CA LYS A 16 -2.35 -4.37 11.27
C LYS A 16 -3.34 -4.03 12.40
N ARG A 17 -3.03 -3.03 13.23
CA ARG A 17 -3.94 -2.54 14.29
C ARG A 17 -5.19 -1.88 13.72
N SER A 18 -5.09 -1.20 12.58
CA SER A 18 -6.24 -0.60 11.90
C SER A 18 -7.26 -1.64 11.46
N VAL A 19 -6.82 -2.84 11.05
CA VAL A 19 -7.75 -3.96 10.75
C VAL A 19 -8.58 -4.33 11.98
N VAL A 20 -7.93 -4.57 13.13
CA VAL A 20 -8.64 -4.89 14.39
C VAL A 20 -9.63 -3.78 14.74
N HIS A 21 -9.16 -2.53 14.74
CA HIS A 21 -9.99 -1.38 15.06
C HIS A 21 -11.21 -1.26 14.14
N THR A 22 -11.02 -1.47 12.85
CA THR A 22 -12.10 -1.39 11.85
C THR A 22 -13.14 -2.48 12.10
N LEU A 23 -12.73 -3.71 12.38
CA LEU A 23 -13.67 -4.80 12.62
C LEU A 23 -14.46 -4.61 13.91
N THR A 24 -13.79 -4.27 15.01
CA THR A 24 -14.45 -3.96 16.29
C THR A 24 -15.38 -2.75 16.18
N TYR A 25 -14.97 -1.69 15.47
CA TYR A 25 -15.82 -0.52 15.24
C TYR A 25 -17.08 -0.87 14.45
N ARG A 26 -16.96 -1.72 13.41
CA ARG A 26 -18.11 -2.16 12.61
C ARG A 26 -19.09 -2.99 13.43
N GLU A 27 -18.59 -3.92 14.24
CA GLU A 27 -19.42 -4.69 15.18
C GLU A 27 -20.23 -3.76 16.10
N GLN A 28 -19.57 -2.76 16.70
CA GLN A 28 -20.23 -1.79 17.58
C GLN A 28 -21.26 -0.91 16.86
N GLN A 29 -20.98 -0.50 15.63
CA GLN A 29 -21.79 0.45 14.88
C GLN A 29 -23.01 -0.20 14.21
N TYR A 30 -22.88 -1.43 13.71
CA TYR A 30 -23.89 -2.06 12.87
C TYR A 30 -24.72 -3.13 13.61
N VAL A 31 -24.20 -3.73 14.68
CA VAL A 31 -24.93 -4.77 15.42
C VAL A 31 -25.76 -4.14 16.55
N THR A 32 -27.08 -4.19 16.38
CA THR A 32 -28.05 -3.55 17.28
C THR A 32 -28.37 -4.42 18.50
N THR A 33 -28.60 -5.71 18.31
CA THR A 33 -28.97 -6.68 19.36
C THR A 33 -27.75 -7.06 20.21
N ALA A 34 -27.93 -7.20 21.53
CA ALA A 34 -26.83 -7.51 22.45
C ALA A 34 -26.32 -8.95 22.28
N GLU A 35 -27.21 -9.89 21.97
CA GLU A 35 -26.89 -11.29 21.70
C GLU A 35 -26.07 -11.43 20.42
N ASP A 36 -26.53 -10.79 19.33
CA ASP A 36 -25.82 -10.77 18.05
C ASP A 36 -24.46 -10.08 18.16
N ARG A 37 -24.34 -9.09 19.05
CA ARG A 37 -23.06 -8.40 19.29
C ARG A 37 -22.03 -9.35 19.91
N LYS A 38 -22.46 -10.18 20.87
CA LYS A 38 -21.57 -11.18 21.49
C LYS A 38 -21.14 -12.25 20.50
N SER A 39 -22.05 -12.73 19.66
CA SER A 39 -21.72 -13.74 18.64
C SER A 39 -20.80 -13.16 17.56
N GLU A 40 -21.05 -11.93 17.11
CA GLU A 40 -20.22 -11.25 16.11
C GLU A 40 -18.83 -10.91 16.66
N LEU A 41 -18.73 -10.42 17.90
CA LEU A 41 -17.44 -10.16 18.54
C LEU A 41 -16.61 -11.46 18.64
N ALA A 42 -17.24 -12.56 19.05
CA ALA A 42 -16.58 -13.86 19.09
C ALA A 42 -16.12 -14.31 17.69
N HIS A 43 -16.95 -14.10 16.67
CA HIS A 43 -16.61 -14.38 15.28
C HIS A 43 -15.39 -13.56 14.80
N VAL A 44 -15.40 -12.24 15.01
CA VAL A 44 -14.29 -11.33 14.66
C VAL A 44 -13.00 -11.74 15.38
N HIS A 45 -13.06 -12.04 16.68
CA HIS A 45 -11.89 -12.49 17.43
C HIS A 45 -11.34 -13.82 16.89
N ASN A 46 -12.21 -14.77 16.57
CA ASN A 46 -11.79 -16.05 16.00
C ASN A 46 -11.17 -15.88 14.61
N ALA A 47 -11.75 -15.02 13.77
CA ALA A 47 -11.20 -14.70 12.47
C ALA A 47 -9.82 -14.02 12.59
N LEU A 48 -9.65 -13.05 13.51
CA LEU A 48 -8.36 -12.39 13.74
C LEU A 48 -7.30 -13.38 14.26
N ARG A 49 -7.66 -14.28 15.19
CA ARG A 49 -6.75 -15.34 15.66
C ARG A 49 -6.34 -16.29 14.53
N ALA A 50 -7.27 -16.68 13.66
CA ALA A 50 -6.97 -17.48 12.47
C ALA A 50 -6.01 -16.76 11.50
N ASN A 51 -6.07 -15.42 11.44
CA ASN A 51 -5.13 -14.58 10.68
C ASN A 51 -3.80 -14.30 11.40
N GLY A 52 -3.56 -14.94 12.55
CA GLY A 52 -2.30 -14.89 13.29
C GLY A 52 -2.14 -13.69 14.23
N TYR A 53 -3.22 -12.96 14.52
CA TYR A 53 -3.15 -11.82 15.44
C TYR A 53 -2.93 -12.28 16.89
N PRO A 54 -1.96 -11.71 17.61
CA PRO A 54 -1.72 -12.03 19.02
C PRO A 54 -2.76 -11.37 19.93
N GLU A 55 -3.03 -11.99 21.08
CA GLU A 55 -4.09 -11.55 22.01
C GLU A 55 -3.89 -10.10 22.50
N TRP A 56 -2.64 -9.67 22.70
CA TRP A 56 -2.35 -8.28 23.09
C TRP A 56 -2.80 -7.25 22.04
N ALA A 57 -2.88 -7.63 20.77
CA ALA A 57 -3.32 -6.75 19.69
C ALA A 57 -4.86 -6.68 19.60
N LEU A 58 -5.55 -7.68 20.16
CA LEU A 58 -7.00 -7.76 20.25
C LEU A 58 -7.54 -7.03 21.48
N ALA A 59 -6.69 -6.85 22.50
CA ALA A 59 -7.07 -6.11 23.70
C ALA A 59 -7.49 -4.67 23.33
N PRO A 60 -8.58 -4.15 23.96
CA PRO A 60 -8.99 -2.78 23.75
C PRO A 60 -7.81 -1.85 24.10
N PRO A 61 -7.60 -0.77 23.32
CA PRO A 61 -6.57 0.19 23.66
C PRO A 61 -6.85 0.75 25.07
N PRO A 62 -5.80 1.06 25.86
CA PRO A 62 -5.99 1.71 27.14
C PRO A 62 -6.87 2.96 26.94
N SER A 63 -7.86 3.17 27.81
CA SER A 63 -8.87 4.23 27.65
C SER A 63 -8.16 5.52 27.28
N SER A 64 -8.41 6.03 26.08
CA SER A 64 -7.74 7.23 25.61
C SER A 64 -8.05 8.36 26.58
N ALA A 65 -7.06 8.78 27.36
CA ALA A 65 -7.10 10.12 27.94
C ALA A 65 -7.38 11.07 26.76
N LYS A 66 -8.44 11.89 26.88
CA LYS A 66 -8.86 12.83 25.84
C LYS A 66 -7.61 13.55 25.35
N ARG A 67 -7.15 13.24 24.12
CA ARG A 67 -5.99 13.90 23.56
C ARG A 67 -6.36 15.38 23.52
N PRO A 68 -5.54 16.28 24.09
CA PRO A 68 -5.85 17.70 24.04
C PRO A 68 -6.01 18.10 22.56
N PRO A 69 -6.95 19.00 22.24
CA PRO A 69 -7.12 19.49 20.88
C PRO A 69 -5.76 19.97 20.37
N SER A 70 -5.27 19.31 19.33
CA SER A 70 -3.98 19.62 18.73
C SER A 70 -4.09 20.99 18.05
N THR A 71 -3.53 22.03 18.67
CA THR A 71 -3.32 23.32 18.01
C THR A 71 -2.36 23.08 16.85
N ASN A 72 -2.87 23.13 15.62
CA ASN A 72 -2.13 22.93 14.39
C ASN A 72 -1.18 24.12 14.12
N ASN A 73 -0.12 24.23 14.93
CA ASN A 73 1.00 25.13 14.69
C ASN A 73 2.26 24.30 14.39
N ASN A 74 2.13 23.29 13.52
CA ASN A 74 3.29 22.53 13.09
C ASN A 74 3.91 23.22 11.86
N PRO A 75 5.21 23.54 11.87
CA PRO A 75 5.90 23.98 10.67
C PRO A 75 5.79 22.88 9.61
N GLN A 76 5.67 23.27 8.33
CA GLN A 76 5.61 22.35 7.20
C GLN A 76 6.88 21.47 7.19
N ARG A 77 6.73 20.19 7.52
CA ARG A 77 7.83 19.22 7.52
C ARG A 77 7.94 18.58 6.14
N PRO A 78 9.14 18.43 5.59
CA PRO A 78 9.32 17.66 4.36
C PRO A 78 8.89 16.21 4.60
N MET A 79 8.13 15.65 3.65
CA MET A 79 7.68 14.26 3.66
C MET A 79 8.49 13.41 2.69
N LEU A 80 8.90 12.23 3.13
CA LEU A 80 9.66 11.26 2.34
C LEU A 80 8.87 9.95 2.18
N GLY A 81 8.70 9.50 0.94
CA GLY A 81 8.05 8.23 0.62
C GLY A 81 9.07 7.10 0.53
N LEU A 82 8.87 6.02 1.29
CA LEU A 82 9.76 4.86 1.30
C LEU A 82 8.97 3.55 1.26
N PRO A 83 9.46 2.48 0.61
CA PRO A 83 8.86 1.16 0.75
C PRO A 83 8.98 0.65 2.18
N TYR A 84 7.96 -0.06 2.66
CA TYR A 84 8.01 -0.68 3.99
C TYR A 84 8.87 -1.95 3.95
N VAL A 85 9.88 -2.00 4.82
CA VAL A 85 10.73 -3.16 5.07
C VAL A 85 10.80 -3.35 6.58
N ALA A 86 10.30 -4.48 7.07
CA ALA A 86 10.20 -4.74 8.49
C ALA A 86 11.58 -4.64 9.18
N GLY A 87 11.65 -3.90 10.28
CA GLY A 87 12.88 -3.62 11.02
C GLY A 87 13.60 -2.38 10.52
N LEU A 88 13.96 -2.34 9.24
CA LEU A 88 14.74 -1.24 8.65
C LEU A 88 13.92 0.05 8.56
N SER A 89 12.69 -0.04 8.06
CA SER A 89 11.85 1.13 7.80
C SER A 89 11.44 1.84 9.09
N GLU A 90 11.28 1.11 10.19
CA GLU A 90 11.03 1.65 11.52
C GLU A 90 12.26 2.33 12.12
N GLN A 91 13.44 1.76 11.92
CA GLN A 91 14.71 2.37 12.34
C GLN A 91 14.94 3.69 11.58
N LEU A 92 14.78 3.67 10.26
CA LEU A 92 14.83 4.87 9.42
C LEU A 92 13.77 5.88 9.88
N GLY A 93 12.53 5.46 10.10
CA GLY A 93 11.45 6.30 10.65
C GLY A 93 11.85 7.08 11.90
N ARG A 94 12.57 6.44 12.83
CA ARG A 94 13.08 7.10 14.04
C ARG A 94 14.19 8.11 13.75
N LEU A 95 15.12 7.75 12.86
CA LEU A 95 16.23 8.60 12.46
C LEU A 95 15.75 9.86 11.71
N TYR A 96 14.88 9.72 10.72
CA TYR A 96 14.37 10.87 9.98
C TYR A 96 13.53 11.79 10.88
N LYS A 97 12.80 11.23 11.85
CA LYS A 97 12.05 12.01 12.83
C LYS A 97 12.95 12.90 13.70
N SER A 98 14.16 12.47 14.04
CA SER A 98 15.12 13.35 14.76
C SER A 98 15.64 14.49 13.87
N HIS A 99 15.59 14.33 12.56
CA HIS A 99 15.93 15.36 11.57
C HIS A 99 14.71 16.18 11.11
N ASN A 100 13.56 16.09 11.80
CA ASN A 100 12.33 16.81 11.44
C ASN A 100 11.75 16.44 10.06
N ILE A 101 12.05 15.24 9.56
CA ILE A 101 11.53 14.70 8.29
C ILE A 101 10.48 13.63 8.62
N ASP A 102 9.29 13.77 8.06
CA ASP A 102 8.23 12.77 8.24
C ASP A 102 8.28 11.73 7.11
N ILE A 103 8.09 10.46 7.44
CA ILE A 103 8.07 9.36 6.46
C ILE A 103 6.65 8.83 6.30
N TYR A 104 6.29 8.50 5.07
CA TYR A 104 5.16 7.64 4.77
C TYR A 104 5.63 6.39 4.01
N HIS A 105 4.89 5.29 4.19
CA HIS A 105 5.21 4.04 3.52
C HIS A 105 4.40 3.88 2.24
N ASN A 106 5.09 3.70 1.11
CA ASN A 106 4.47 3.42 -0.18
C ASN A 106 4.49 1.90 -0.46
N PRO A 107 3.35 1.25 -0.76
CA PRO A 107 3.36 -0.15 -1.20
C PRO A 107 4.11 -0.30 -2.54
N ALA A 108 5.11 -1.16 -2.59
CA ALA A 108 5.86 -1.44 -3.81
C ALA A 108 4.99 -2.09 -4.90
N ASN A 109 4.09 -3.00 -4.50
CA ASN A 109 3.16 -3.69 -5.40
C ASN A 109 1.72 -3.34 -5.00
N THR A 110 1.06 -2.52 -5.80
CA THR A 110 -0.37 -2.24 -5.61
C THR A 110 -1.21 -3.32 -6.31
N LEU A 111 -2.35 -3.70 -5.71
CA LEU A 111 -3.31 -4.62 -6.35
C LEU A 111 -3.70 -4.15 -7.75
N ARG A 112 -3.88 -2.83 -7.92
CA ARG A 112 -4.15 -2.22 -9.21
C ARG A 112 -3.06 -2.55 -10.23
N SER A 113 -1.78 -2.43 -9.86
CA SER A 113 -0.67 -2.74 -10.77
C SER A 113 -0.58 -4.22 -11.14
N MET A 114 -1.14 -5.14 -10.34
CA MET A 114 -1.12 -6.57 -10.64
C MET A 114 -2.36 -6.99 -11.44
N VAL A 115 -3.54 -6.60 -10.96
CA VAL A 115 -4.83 -7.07 -11.45
C VAL A 115 -5.37 -6.21 -12.59
N VAL A 116 -5.07 -4.91 -12.59
CA VAL A 116 -5.63 -3.96 -13.57
C VAL A 116 -4.63 -3.74 -14.69
N HIS A 117 -4.53 -4.73 -15.58
CA HIS A 117 -3.95 -4.57 -16.91
C HIS A 117 -5.08 -4.68 -17.94
N HIS A 118 -5.80 -3.58 -18.18
CA HIS A 118 -6.88 -3.56 -19.18
C HIS A 118 -6.37 -3.67 -20.62
N LYS A 119 -5.08 -3.44 -20.85
CA LYS A 119 -4.43 -3.54 -22.16
C LYS A 119 -3.17 -4.38 -22.02
N GLU A 120 -2.89 -5.20 -23.03
CA GLU A 120 -1.58 -5.83 -23.17
C GLU A 120 -0.51 -4.74 -23.34
N LYS A 121 0.63 -4.93 -22.69
CA LYS A 121 1.75 -4.00 -22.82
C LYS A 121 2.36 -4.20 -24.20
N THR A 122 2.15 -3.24 -25.08
CA THR A 122 2.85 -3.21 -26.38
C THR A 122 4.36 -3.19 -26.12
N PRO A 123 5.14 -4.12 -26.72
CA PRO A 123 6.58 -4.10 -26.63
C PRO A 123 7.10 -2.76 -27.14
N LYS A 124 8.28 -2.33 -26.68
CA LYS A 124 8.83 -0.99 -26.98
C LYS A 124 8.93 -0.74 -28.49
N GLU A 125 9.14 -1.81 -29.24
CA GLU A 125 9.33 -1.91 -30.69
C GLU A 125 8.06 -1.58 -31.51
N HIS A 126 6.88 -1.66 -30.89
CA HIS A 126 5.60 -1.38 -31.56
C HIS A 126 4.89 -0.16 -30.94
N ARG A 127 5.63 0.68 -30.21
CA ARG A 127 5.09 1.94 -29.67
C ARG A 127 5.21 3.04 -30.70
N CYS A 128 4.09 3.68 -31.02
CA CYS A 128 4.04 4.85 -31.89
C CYS A 128 4.80 6.04 -31.26
N GLY A 129 5.45 6.87 -32.08
CA GLY A 129 6.29 7.98 -31.65
C GLY A 129 7.66 7.60 -31.07
N THR A 130 8.13 6.37 -31.28
CA THR A 130 9.49 5.96 -30.91
C THR A 130 10.45 6.26 -32.06
N ILE A 131 11.63 6.81 -31.73
CA ILE A 131 12.72 7.04 -32.68
C ILE A 131 13.59 5.78 -32.73
N TYR A 132 13.70 5.15 -33.89
CA TYR A 132 14.59 4.00 -34.09
C TYR A 132 15.89 4.45 -34.76
N ASN A 133 17.00 3.92 -34.26
CA ASN A 133 18.32 4.02 -34.90
C ASN A 133 18.63 2.66 -35.53
N ILE A 134 18.71 2.64 -36.86
CA ILE A 134 19.12 1.46 -37.61
C ILE A 134 20.52 1.74 -38.16
N THR A 135 21.48 0.95 -37.71
CA THR A 135 22.85 0.95 -38.24
C THR A 135 22.93 0.04 -39.45
N CYS A 136 23.56 0.50 -40.53
CA CYS A 136 23.74 -0.31 -41.73
C CYS A 136 24.86 -1.35 -41.52
N ASP A 137 24.60 -2.62 -41.84
CA ASP A 137 25.59 -3.70 -41.71
C ASP A 137 26.73 -3.61 -42.73
N ILE A 138 26.53 -2.88 -43.83
CA ILE A 138 27.48 -2.78 -44.95
C ILE A 138 28.42 -1.58 -44.79
N ASP A 139 27.96 -0.50 -44.14
CA ASP A 139 28.75 0.70 -43.89
C ASP A 139 28.38 1.27 -42.50
N SER A 140 29.31 1.13 -41.56
CA SER A 140 29.14 1.54 -40.16
C SER A 140 29.15 3.06 -39.96
N SER A 141 29.39 3.84 -41.02
CA SER A 141 29.36 5.30 -40.97
C SER A 141 27.98 5.91 -41.22
N HIS A 142 27.03 5.14 -41.76
CA HIS A 142 25.68 5.61 -42.08
C HIS A 142 24.65 5.11 -41.06
N THR A 143 24.03 6.06 -40.37
CA THR A 143 22.96 5.82 -39.38
C THR A 143 21.67 6.47 -39.87
N TYR A 144 20.59 5.69 -39.93
CA TYR A 144 19.27 6.18 -40.32
C TYR A 144 18.36 6.28 -39.10
N ILE A 145 17.74 7.45 -38.93
CA ILE A 145 16.91 7.79 -37.78
C ILE A 145 15.50 8.07 -38.29
N GLU A 146 14.54 7.22 -37.93
CA GLU A 146 13.14 7.38 -38.33
C GLU A 146 12.18 7.39 -37.13
N ASN A 147 11.09 8.14 -37.29
CA ASN A 147 9.98 8.17 -36.36
C ASN A 147 8.97 7.09 -36.72
N SER A 148 8.61 6.22 -35.77
CA SER A 148 7.54 5.25 -35.98
C SER A 148 6.19 5.95 -36.18
N GLN A 149 5.62 5.82 -37.37
CA GLN A 149 4.24 6.22 -37.67
C GLN A 149 3.27 5.15 -37.13
N PRO A 150 2.07 5.52 -36.64
CA PRO A 150 1.08 4.52 -36.23
C PRO A 150 0.60 3.72 -37.44
N GLU A 151 0.76 2.39 -37.39
CA GLU A 151 -0.01 1.49 -38.25
C GLU A 151 -1.47 1.56 -37.82
N ILE A 152 -2.28 2.24 -38.63
CA ILE A 152 -3.73 2.26 -38.49
C ILE A 152 -4.22 0.87 -38.91
N GLN A 153 -4.41 -0.03 -37.95
CA GLN A 153 -5.18 -1.24 -38.20
C GLN A 153 -6.64 -0.82 -38.44
N ARG A 154 -7.03 -0.78 -39.73
CA ARG A 154 -8.42 -0.62 -40.15
C ARG A 154 -9.20 -1.86 -39.72
N THR A 155 -10.10 -1.70 -38.76
CA THR A 155 -11.30 -2.54 -38.61
C THR A 155 -12.45 -1.92 -39.37
#